data_AF-A0A940W3V0-F1
#
_entry.id   AF-A0A940W3V0-F1
#
_cell.length_a   1.000
_cell.length_b   1.000
_cell.length_c   1.000
_cell.angle_alpha   90.00
_cell.angle_beta   90.00
_cell.angle_gamma   90.00
#
_symmetry.space_group_name_H-M   'P 1'
#
loop_
_entity.id
_entity.type
_entity.pdbx_description
1 polymer ?
#
loop_
_entity_poly.entity_id
_entity_poly.type
_entity_poly.pdbx_seq_one_letter_code
_entity_poly.pdbx_strand_id
1 'polypeptide(L)'
;MPPKRTAIDIDGVFRYLRTDLRKVERALASCLKSPVPLIPVVGKHITLSGGKRIRPAVLLLVADACGYRGPRRTVMSVVTEYMHTATLLHDDVVDLGTMRRGKP
;
A
#
# COMPACT_ATOMS: atom_id res chain seq x y z
N MET A 1 33.26 22.59 -6.48
CA MET A 1 32.05 23.02 -5.75
C MET A 1 31.20 21.77 -5.55
N PRO A 2 30.92 21.33 -4.30
CA PRO A 2 30.04 20.18 -4.10
C PRO A 2 28.63 20.53 -4.61
N PRO A 3 27.89 19.59 -5.21
CA PRO A 3 26.54 19.86 -5.69
C PRO A 3 25.67 20.31 -4.50
N LYS A 4 24.96 21.43 -4.65
CA LYS A 4 23.95 21.88 -3.70
C LYS A 4 22.96 20.73 -3.52
N ARG A 5 22.84 20.17 -2.31
CA ARG A 5 21.79 19.21 -1.97
C ARG A 5 20.45 19.91 -2.21
N THR A 6 19.80 19.59 -3.32
CA THR A 6 18.41 19.95 -3.55
C THR A 6 17.63 19.31 -2.41
N ALA A 7 16.91 20.11 -1.61
CA ALA A 7 16.10 19.57 -0.54
C ALA A 7 15.03 18.66 -1.16
N ILE A 8 15.15 17.35 -0.91
CA ILE A 8 14.14 16.37 -1.33
C ILE A 8 13.06 16.37 -0.27
N ASP A 9 11.86 16.84 -0.63
CA ASP A 9 10.67 16.77 0.20
C ASP A 9 9.85 15.51 -0.13
N ILE A 10 8.95 15.14 0.78
CA ILE A 10 8.07 13.97 0.61
C ILE A 10 7.19 14.15 -0.63
N ASP A 11 6.68 15.36 -0.87
CA ASP A 11 5.84 15.65 -2.03
C ASP A 11 6.59 15.44 -3.35
N GLY A 12 7.88 15.81 -3.42
CA GLY A 12 8.75 15.54 -4.54
C GLY A 12 8.94 14.05 -4.80
N VAL A 13 9.08 13.25 -3.75
CA VAL A 13 9.16 11.78 -3.85
C VAL A 13 7.87 11.19 -4.42
N PHE A 14 6.71 11.56 -3.87
CA PHE A 14 5.42 11.06 -4.38
C PHE A 14 5.12 11.55 -5.79
N ARG A 15 5.56 12.77 -6.15
CA ARG A 15 5.46 13.30 -7.51
C ARG A 15 6.31 12.51 -8.50
N TYR A 16 7.52 12.11 -8.10
CA TYR A 16 8.41 11.23 -8.87
C TYR A 16 7.77 9.86 -9.14
N LEU A 17 7.17 9.25 -8.11
CA LEU A 17 6.57 7.90 -8.20
C LEU A 17 5.14 7.87 -8.74
N ARG A 18 4.53 9.03 -9.04
CA ARG A 18 3.10 9.17 -9.37
C ARG A 18 2.60 8.19 -10.44
N THR A 19 3.37 7.97 -11.50
CA THR A 19 2.99 7.05 -12.58
C THR A 19 3.01 5.60 -12.12
N ASP A 20 3.98 5.21 -11.31
CA ASP A 20 4.11 3.85 -10.80
C ASP A 20 3.09 3.57 -9.70
N LEU A 21 2.85 4.52 -8.80
CA LEU A 21 1.78 4.42 -7.80
C LEU A 21 0.41 4.26 -8.46
N ARG A 22 0.14 4.95 -9.59
CA ARG A 22 -1.09 4.70 -10.38
C ARG A 22 -1.18 3.26 -10.92
N LYS A 23 -0.05 2.64 -11.29
CA LYS A 23 -0.05 1.22 -11.70
C LYS A 23 -0.33 0.31 -10.52
N VAL A 24 0.24 0.62 -9.36
CA VAL A 24 -0.02 -0.10 -8.10
C VAL A 24 -1.51 0.00 -7.73
N GLU A 25 -2.12 1.18 -7.77
CA GLU A 25 -3.56 1.37 -7.48
C GLU A 25 -4.46 0.51 -8.39
N ARG A 26 -4.17 0.48 -9.70
CA ARG A 26 -4.94 -0.35 -10.64
C ARG A 26 -4.78 -1.84 -10.36
N ALA A 27 -3.57 -2.26 -10.00
CA ALA A 27 -3.29 -3.65 -9.69
C ALA A 27 -3.93 -4.07 -8.35
N LEU A 28 -3.87 -3.21 -7.33
CA LEU A 28 -4.56 -3.40 -6.05
C LEU A 28 -6.07 -3.63 -6.24
N ALA A 29 -6.72 -2.76 -7.01
CA ALA A 29 -8.15 -2.85 -7.30
C ALA A 29 -8.50 -4.10 -8.10
N SER A 30 -7.61 -4.55 -9.00
CA SER A 30 -7.83 -5.76 -9.80
C SER A 30 -7.78 -7.02 -8.95
N CYS A 31 -6.95 -7.06 -7.90
CA CYS A 31 -6.84 -8.19 -6.98
C CYS A 31 -8.08 -8.37 -6.08
N LEU A 32 -8.96 -7.36 -5.96
CA LEU A 32 -10.20 -7.45 -5.16
C LEU A 32 -11.36 -8.13 -5.88
N LYS A 33 -11.19 -8.50 -7.17
CA LYS A 33 -12.23 -9.18 -7.93
C LYS A 33 -12.38 -10.61 -7.41
N SER A 34 -13.56 -10.96 -6.92
CA SER A 34 -13.87 -12.28 -6.39
C SER A 34 -15.30 -12.69 -6.74
N PRO A 35 -15.56 -13.99 -7.02
CA PRO A 35 -16.90 -14.52 -7.17
C PRO A 35 -17.69 -14.51 -5.85
N VAL A 36 -17.00 -14.40 -4.70
CA VAL A 36 -17.65 -14.28 -3.39
C VAL A 36 -18.04 -12.81 -3.16
N PRO A 37 -19.34 -12.48 -3.08
CA PRO A 37 -19.80 -11.07 -3.07
C PRO A 37 -19.29 -10.24 -1.90
N LEU A 38 -18.98 -10.87 -0.76
CA LEU A 38 -18.51 -10.19 0.44
C LEU A 38 -17.07 -9.67 0.31
N ILE A 39 -16.21 -10.38 -0.42
CA ILE A 39 -14.77 -10.06 -0.52
C ILE A 39 -14.53 -8.66 -1.13
N PRO A 40 -15.14 -8.29 -2.28
CA PRO A 40 -14.99 -6.95 -2.84
C PRO A 40 -15.53 -5.84 -1.93
N VAL A 41 -16.57 -6.11 -1.14
CA VAL A 41 -17.19 -5.13 -0.22
C VAL A 41 -16.22 -4.81 0.92
N VAL A 42 -15.74 -5.84 1.61
CA VAL A 42 -14.78 -5.72 2.71
C VAL A 42 -13.46 -5.14 2.20
N GLY A 43 -12.94 -5.68 1.10
CA GLY A 43 -11.68 -5.24 0.53
C GLY A 43 -11.69 -3.77 0.11
N LYS A 44 -12.77 -3.30 -0.51
CA LYS A 44 -12.94 -1.87 -0.84
C LYS A 44 -12.97 -1.00 0.40
N HIS A 45 -13.69 -1.40 1.45
CA HIS A 45 -13.78 -0.64 2.68
C HIS A 45 -12.40 -0.40 3.33
N ILE A 46 -11.47 -1.36 3.23
CA ILE A 46 -10.15 -1.25 3.87
C ILE A 46 -9.12 -0.58 2.95
N THR A 47 -9.18 -0.81 1.63
CA THR A 47 -8.23 -0.21 0.67
C THR A 47 -8.56 1.23 0.26
N LEU A 48 -9.84 1.62 0.22
CA LEU A 48 -10.29 2.95 -0.24
C LEU A 48 -10.25 4.03 0.86
N SER A 49 -9.90 3.69 2.10
CA SER A 49 -9.79 4.64 3.22
C SER A 49 -8.64 5.65 3.10
N GLY A 50 -8.00 5.78 1.92
CA GLY A 50 -7.02 6.84 1.66
C GLY A 50 -5.67 6.62 2.33
N GLY A 51 -5.05 5.46 2.11
CA GLY A 51 -3.69 5.20 2.60
C GLY A 51 -2.64 6.08 1.90
N LYS A 52 -1.62 6.53 2.64
CA LYS A 52 -0.49 7.32 2.10
C LYS A 52 0.42 6.52 1.15
N ARG A 53 0.17 5.22 0.96
CA ARG A 53 0.96 4.29 0.11
C ARG A 53 2.46 4.33 0.35
N ILE A 54 2.87 4.54 1.60
CA ILE A 54 4.29 4.61 1.98
C ILE A 54 5.00 3.29 1.68
N ARG A 55 4.36 2.14 1.93
CA ARG A 55 4.95 0.81 1.70
C ARG A 55 5.23 0.55 0.20
N PRO A 56 4.26 0.71 -0.72
CA PRO A 56 4.52 0.74 -2.15
C PRO A 56 5.62 1.72 -2.56
N ALA A 57 5.59 2.95 -2.04
CA ALA A 57 6.55 3.99 -2.42
C ALA A 57 7.99 3.59 -2.06
N VAL A 58 8.21 3.07 -0.84
CA VAL A 58 9.52 2.58 -0.41
C VAL A 58 9.98 1.44 -1.30
N LEU A 59 9.12 0.47 -1.63
CA LEU A 59 9.49 -0.65 -2.49
C LEU A 59 9.91 -0.20 -3.89
N LEU A 60 9.16 0.75 -4.48
CA LEU A 60 9.49 1.31 -5.80
C LEU A 60 10.82 2.06 -5.79
N LEU A 61 11.10 2.85 -4.74
CA LEU A 61 12.36 3.56 -4.59
C LEU A 61 13.55 2.61 -4.43
N VAL A 62 13.39 1.55 -3.62
CA VAL A 62 14.42 0.53 -3.44
C VAL A 62 14.68 -0.20 -4.76
N ALA A 63 13.63 -0.54 -5.51
CA ALA A 63 13.79 -1.13 -6.83
C ALA A 63 14.58 -0.21 -7.78
N ASP A 64 14.26 1.09 -7.83
CA ASP A 64 15.00 2.06 -8.64
C ASP A 64 16.45 2.25 -8.16
N ALA A 65 16.69 2.28 -6.85
CA ALA A 65 18.03 2.37 -6.26
C ALA A 65 18.90 1.14 -6.59
N CYS A 66 18.29 -0.04 -6.71
CA CYS A 66 18.94 -1.26 -7.16
C CYS A 66 19.01 -1.40 -8.69
N GLY A 67 18.55 -0.39 -9.46
CA GLY A 67 18.56 -0.42 -10.92
C GLY A 67 17.49 -1.32 -11.56
N TYR A 68 16.51 -1.79 -10.78
CA TYR A 68 15.45 -2.68 -11.27
C TYR A 68 14.18 -1.91 -11.67
N ARG A 69 13.84 -1.99 -12.97
CA ARG A 69 12.62 -1.37 -13.54
C ARG A 69 11.64 -2.35 -14.16
N GLY A 70 11.81 -3.65 -13.88
CA GLY A 70 10.94 -4.70 -14.40
C GLY A 70 9.55 -4.73 -13.75
N PRO A 71 8.61 -5.50 -14.31
CA PRO A 71 7.20 -5.51 -13.89
C PRO A 71 7.01 -6.01 -12.45
N ARG A 72 7.95 -6.80 -11.90
CA ARG A 72 7.84 -7.37 -10.55
C ARG A 72 7.81 -6.30 -9.46
N ARG A 73 8.34 -5.10 -9.69
CA ARG A 73 8.31 -4.03 -8.68
C ARG A 73 6.88 -3.58 -8.38
N THR A 74 6.01 -3.54 -9.39
CA THR A 74 4.59 -3.25 -9.20
C THR A 74 3.90 -4.39 -8.46
N VAL A 75 4.14 -5.63 -8.87
CA VAL A 75 3.56 -6.82 -8.23
C VAL A 75 3.94 -6.89 -6.75
N MET A 76 5.21 -6.67 -6.43
CA MET A 76 5.69 -6.74 -5.05
C MET A 76 5.18 -5.56 -4.21
N SER A 77 4.98 -4.39 -4.82
CA SER A 77 4.34 -3.24 -4.15
C SER A 77 2.91 -3.57 -3.76
N VAL A 78 2.16 -4.23 -4.65
CA VAL A 78 0.79 -4.71 -4.40
C VAL A 78 0.77 -5.74 -3.29
N VAL A 79 1.64 -6.76 -3.34
CA VAL A 79 1.75 -7.79 -2.30
C VAL A 79 2.00 -7.17 -0.94
N THR A 80 2.96 -6.24 -0.85
CA THR A 80 3.31 -5.57 0.41
C THR A 80 2.13 -4.80 1.00
N GLU A 81 1.40 -4.06 0.17
CA GLU A 81 0.22 -3.31 0.62
C GLU A 81 -0.96 -4.24 0.96
N TYR A 82 -1.14 -5.36 0.26
CA TYR A 82 -2.13 -6.38 0.60
C TYR A 82 -1.85 -7.03 1.96
N MET A 83 -0.60 -7.39 2.24
CA MET A 83 -0.21 -7.93 3.54
C MET A 83 -0.48 -6.92 4.66
N HIS A 84 -0.14 -5.65 4.43
CA HIS A 84 -0.46 -4.59 5.39
C HIS A 84 -1.97 -4.42 5.61
N THR A 85 -2.75 -4.46 4.53
CA THR A 85 -4.22 -4.37 4.59
C THR A 85 -4.80 -5.55 5.38
N ALA A 86 -4.25 -6.75 5.20
CA ALA A 86 -4.67 -7.94 5.93
C ALA A 86 -4.35 -7.84 7.43
N THR A 87 -3.18 -7.32 7.82
CA THR A 87 -2.89 -7.13 9.25
C THR A 87 -3.86 -6.13 9.87
N LEU A 88 -4.14 -5.01 9.21
CA LEU A 88 -5.13 -4.03 9.71
C LEU A 88 -6.51 -4.66 9.92
N LEU A 89 -6.97 -5.47 8.96
CA LEU A 89 -8.25 -6.18 9.11
C LEU A 89 -8.27 -7.12 10.31
N HIS A 90 -7.18 -7.86 10.53
CA HIS A 90 -7.06 -8.76 11.67
C HIS A 90 -6.97 -7.98 12.99
N ASP A 91 -6.25 -6.87 13.02
CA ASP A 91 -6.11 -5.98 14.18
C ASP A 91 -7.48 -5.39 14.55
N ASP A 92 -8.26 -4.89 13.59
CA ASP A 92 -9.61 -4.36 13.81
C ASP A 92 -10.53 -5.40 14.47
N VAL A 93 -10.44 -6.68 14.08
CA VAL A 93 -11.23 -7.77 14.68
C VAL A 93 -10.77 -8.08 16.10
N VAL A 94 -9.45 -8.09 16.35
CA VAL A 94 -8.91 -8.30 17.70
C VAL A 94 -9.32 -7.16 18.63
N ASP A 95 -9.21 -5.92 18.16
CA ASP A 95 -9.50 -4.71 18.93
C ASP A 95 -10.99 -4.61 19.28
N LEU A 96 -11.89 -4.86 18.32
CA LEU A 96 -13.34 -4.91 18.58
C LEU A 96 -13.75 -6.09 19.48
N GLY A 97 -12.90 -7.11 19.59
CA GLY A 97 -13.10 -8.28 20.45
C GLY A 97 -12.72 -8.08 21.93
N THR A 98 -12.07 -6.97 22.29
CA THR A 98 -11.60 -6.69 23.66
C THR A 98 -12.72 -6.33 24.66
N MET A 99 -13.98 -6.24 24.22
CA MET A 99 -15.14 -6.22 25.12
C MET A 99 -15.76 -7.62 25.22
N ARG A 100 -15.16 -8.52 26.00
CA ARG A 100 -15.75 -9.84 26.31
C ARG A 100 -16.33 -9.83 27.72
N ARG A 101 -17.67 -9.75 27.82
CA ARG A 101 -18.44 -9.78 29.09
C ARG A 101 -18.20 -8.60 30.04
N GLY A 102 -18.08 -7.37 29.52
CA GLY A 102 -18.07 -6.16 30.35
C GLY A 102 -16.82 -5.93 31.19
N LYS A 103 -15.71 -6.62 30.86
CA LYS A 103 -14.37 -6.28 31.34
C LYS A 103 -13.41 -6.28 30.14
N PRO A 104 -12.44 -5.35 30.12
CA PRO A 104 -11.37 -5.35 29.12
C PRO A 104 -10.57 -6.67 29.15
#